data_AF-A0A8X6PAU2-F1
#
_entry.id   AF-A0A8X6PAU2-F1
#
_cell.length_a   1.000
_cell.length_b   1.000
_cell.length_c   1.000
_cell.angle_alpha   90.00
_cell.angle_beta   90.00
_cell.angle_gamma   90.00
#
_symmetry.space_group_name_H-M   'P 1'
#
loop_
_entity.id
_entity.type
_entity.pdbx_description
1 polymer ?
#
loop_
_entity_poly.entity_id
_entity_poly.type
_entity_poly.pdbx_seq_one_letter_code
_entity_poly.pdbx_strand_id
1 'polypeptide(L)' 'MSEESEKEKKISTTDSELYLLIAKYLSLGPCKQSAELLRKEIEEHDLLPKRTDWLGNEHSRTFNEL' A
#
# COMPACT_ATOMS: atom_id res chain seq x y z
N MET A 1 -11.86 18.68 -26.57
CA MET A 1 -10.68 18.55 -25.70
C MET A 1 -11.02 17.46 -24.72
N SER A 2 -10.93 16.23 -25.21
CA SER A 2 -9.88 15.28 -24.83
C SER A 2 -10.27 14.64 -23.51
N GLU A 3 -11.04 13.57 -23.67
CA GLU A 3 -11.15 12.47 -22.72
C GLU A 3 -9.74 12.06 -22.29
N GLU A 4 -9.43 12.16 -21.00
CA GLU A 4 -8.36 11.38 -20.42
C GLU A 4 -8.95 10.58 -19.25
N SER A 5 -8.93 9.28 -19.45
CA SER A 5 -9.55 8.28 -18.61
C SER A 5 -8.74 8.08 -17.33
N GLU A 6 -9.27 8.44 -16.18
CA GLU A 6 -8.84 7.84 -14.92
C GLU A 6 -9.66 6.56 -14.72
N LYS A 7 -9.30 5.53 -15.50
CA LYS A 7 -9.64 4.16 -15.12
C LYS A 7 -8.94 3.91 -13.81
N GLU A 8 -9.68 3.88 -12.71
CA GLU A 8 -9.23 3.30 -11.44
C GLU A 8 -8.65 1.92 -11.75
N LYS A 9 -7.32 1.84 -11.88
CA LYS A 9 -6.62 0.57 -11.94
C LYS A 9 -6.89 -0.04 -10.59
N LYS A 10 -7.76 -1.06 -10.56
CA LYS A 10 -7.92 -1.95 -9.42
C LYS A 10 -6.55 -2.55 -9.14
N ILE A 11 -5.83 -1.95 -8.19
CA ILE A 11 -4.53 -2.43 -7.77
C ILE A 11 -4.75 -3.82 -7.20
N SER A 12 -4.01 -4.80 -7.74
CA SER A 12 -4.14 -6.16 -7.29
C SER A 12 -3.59 -6.27 -5.87
N THR A 13 -4.07 -7.24 -5.10
CA THR A 13 -3.55 -7.51 -3.75
C THR A 13 -2.02 -7.73 -3.76
N THR A 14 -1.50 -8.33 -4.83
CA THR A 14 -0.07 -8.54 -5.05
C THR A 14 0.70 -7.24 -5.24
N ASP A 15 0.15 -6.29 -6.00
CA ASP A 15 0.78 -4.99 -6.21
C ASP A 15 0.84 -4.19 -4.89
N SER A 16 -0.25 -4.20 -4.12
CA SER A 16 -0.32 -3.64 -2.76
C SER A 16 0.74 -4.22 -1.82
N GLU A 17 0.92 -5.54 -1.82
CA GLU A 17 1.96 -6.21 -1.04
C GLU A 17 3.37 -5.82 -1.48
N LEU A 18 3.60 -5.65 -2.78
CA LEU A 18 4.89 -5.23 -3.32
C LEU A 18 5.25 -3.81 -2.85
N TYR A 19 4.32 -2.86 -2.90
CA TYR A 19 4.54 -1.50 -2.41
C TYR A 19 4.91 -1.49 -0.92
N LEU A 20 4.22 -2.29 -0.11
CA LEU A 20 4.54 -2.47 1.31
C LEU A 20 5.96 -3.00 1.51
N LEU A 21 6.35 -4.00 0.72
CA LEU A 21 7.68 -4.61 0.80
C LEU A 21 8.78 -3.64 0.41
N ILE A 22 8.55 -2.81 -0.62
CA ILE A 22 9.46 -1.76 -1.05
C ILE A 22 9.59 -0.69 0.05
N ALA A 23 8.48 -0.24 0.65
CA ALA A 23 8.51 0.72 1.74
C ALA A 23 9.34 0.20 2.93
N LYS A 24 9.16 -1.09 3.28
CA LYS A 24 9.95 -1.76 4.32
C LYS A 24 11.44 -1.85 3.95
N TYR A 25 11.75 -2.21 2.71
CA TYR A 25 13.12 -2.28 2.21
C TYR A 25 13.82 -0.91 2.26
N LEU A 26 13.14 0.14 1.81
CA LEU A 26 13.67 1.51 1.82
C LEU A 26 13.88 2.03 3.25
N SER A 27 13.01 1.66 4.19
CA SER A 27 13.12 2.04 5.60
C SER A 27 14.38 1.48 6.28
N LEU A 28 14.82 0.30 5.86
CA LEU A 28 16.06 -0.34 6.33
C LEU A 28 17.31 0.23 5.64
N GLY A 29 17.14 0.95 4.53
CA GLY A 29 18.21 1.54 3.74
C GLY A 29 18.50 3.01 4.04
N PRO A 30 19.35 3.65 3.22
CA PRO A 30 19.61 5.09 3.32
C PRO A 30 18.40 5.95 2.89
N CYS A 31 17.46 5.37 2.15
CA CYS A 31 16.32 6.05 1.53
C CYS A 31 15.10 6.18 2.47
N LYS A 32 15.31 6.58 3.72
CA LYS A 32 14.24 6.69 4.73
C LYS A 32 13.16 7.71 4.36
N GLN A 33 13.54 8.84 3.76
CA GLN A 33 12.59 9.85 3.32
C GLN A 33 11.67 9.34 2.21
N SER A 34 12.21 8.55 1.28
CA SER A 34 11.43 7.90 0.23
C SER A 34 10.48 6.84 0.80
N ALA A 35 10.91 6.13 1.84
CA ALA A 35 10.07 5.17 2.54
C ALA A 35 8.85 5.84 3.20
N GLU A 36 9.07 6.95 3.91
CA GLU A 36 8.01 7.72 4.56
C GLU A 36 7.01 8.31 3.55
N LEU A 37 7.50 8.82 2.42
CA LEU A 37 6.64 9.32 1.35
C LEU A 37 5.78 8.21 0.76
N LEU A 38 6.40 7.07 0.43
CA LEU A 38 5.70 5.91 -0.10
C LEU A 38 4.65 5.37 0.87
N ARG A 39 4.94 5.45 2.19
CA ARG A 39 4.00 5.08 3.25
C ARG A 39 2.73 5.92 3.22
N LYS A 40 2.89 7.25 3.08
CA LYS A 40 1.75 8.18 2.96
C LYS A 40 0.94 7.92 1.70
N GLU A 41 1.60 7.70 0.57
CA GLU A 41 0.94 7.38 -0.69
C GLU A 41 0.11 6.08 -0.57
N ILE A 42 0.64 5.05 0.10
CA ILE A 42 -0.06 3.79 0.39
C ILE A 42 -1.32 4.03 1.24
N GLU A 43 -1.25 4.92 2.23
CA GLU A 43 -2.39 5.29 3.08
C GLU A 43 -3.44 6.12 2.31
N GLU A 44 -3.03 7.07 1.47
CA GLU A 44 -3.94 7.89 0.66
C GLU A 44 -4.70 7.07 -0.39
N HIS A 45 -4.07 6.04 -0.94
CA HIS A 45 -4.67 5.16 -1.94
C HIS A 45 -5.32 3.89 -1.37
N ASP A 46 -5.44 3.77 -0.04
CA ASP A 46 -5.97 2.59 0.67
C ASP A 46 -5.35 1.27 0.19
N LEU A 47 -4.05 1.28 -0.13
CA LEU A 47 -3.36 0.12 -0.72
C LEU A 47 -2.99 -0.94 0.31
N LEU A 48 -3.38 -0.77 1.58
CA LEU A 48 -3.04 -1.72 2.62
C LEU A 48 -3.82 -3.02 2.43
N PRO A 49 -3.14 -4.16 2.20
CA PRO A 49 -3.83 -5.42 2.02
C PRO A 49 -4.59 -5.75 3.31
N LYS A 50 -5.91 -5.84 3.20
CA LYS A 50 -6.78 -6.28 4.29
C LYS A 50 -6.41 -7.71 4.64
N ARG A 51 -6.32 -7.98 5.94
CA ARG A 51 -5.96 -9.32 6.41
C ARG A 51 -7.24 -10.08 6.72
N THR A 52 -7.38 -11.27 6.19
CA THR A 52 -8.48 -12.16 6.53
C THR A 52 -8.05 -13.05 7.69
N ASP A 53 -8.84 -13.05 8.77
CA ASP A 53 -8.64 -13.97 9.88
C ASP A 53 -9.03 -15.40 9.49
N TRP A 54 -8.61 -16.35 10.34
CA TRP A 54 -9.02 -17.76 10.25
C TRP A 54 -10.55 -17.95 10.33
N LEU A 55 -11.28 -16.95 10.85
CA LEU A 55 -12.74 -16.91 10.91
C LEU A 55 -13.39 -16.25 9.68
N GLY A 56 -12.60 -15.77 8.71
CA GLY A 56 -13.09 -15.11 7.49
C GLY A 56 -13.37 -13.61 7.63
N ASN A 57 -13.08 -13.00 8.77
CA ASN A 57 -13.28 -11.56 8.97
C ASN A 57 -12.13 -10.75 8.36
N GLU A 58 -12.46 -9.67 7.66
CA GLU A 58 -11.49 -8.73 7.11
C GLU A 58 -11.11 -7.67 8.14
N HIS A 59 -9.82 -7.55 8.43
CA HIS A 59 -9.26 -6.53 9.29
C HIS A 59 -8.45 -5.53 8.45
N SER A 60 -8.86 -4.26 8.52
CA SER A 60 -8.08 -3.14 8.00
C SER A 60 -6.81 -3.02 8.83
N ARG A 61 -5.65 -3.17 8.19
CA ARG A 61 -4.36 -3.09 8.86
C ARG A 61 -3.84 -1.66 8.75
N THR A 62 -3.26 -1.12 9.82
CA THR A 62 -2.54 0.16 9.75
C THR A 62 -1.04 -0.07 9.69
N PHE A 63 -0.30 0.82 9.04
CA PHE A 63 1.16 0.70 8.93
C PHE A 63 1.86 0.73 10.31
N ASN A 64 1.18 1.28 11.33
CA ASN A 64 1.68 1.37 12.70
C ASN A 64 1.65 0.02 13.46
N GLU A 65 1.02 -1.00 12.90
CA GLU A 65 0.94 -2.36 13.47
C GLU A 65 1.95 -3.35 12.83
N LEU A 66 2.91 -2.85 12.03
CA LEU A 66 3.90 -3.64 11.29
C LEU A 66 5.34 -3.50 11.81
#